data_AF-A0A8S2SDF9-F1
#
_entry.id   AF-A0A8S2SDF9-F1
#
_cell.length_a   1.000
_cell.length_b   1.000
_cell.length_c   1.000
_cell.angle_alpha   90.00
_cell.angle_beta   90.00
_cell.angle_gamma   90.00
#
_symmetry.space_group_name_H-M   'P 1'
#
loop_
_entity.id
_entity.type
_entity.pdbx_description
1 polymer ?
#
loop_
_entity_poly.entity_id
_entity_poly.type
_entity_poly.pdbx_seq_one_letter_code
_entity_poly.pdbx_strand_id
1 'polypeptide(L)'
;MNVVIFFELDWNDPLFQEKQNEYKEKIDVVRTNLDNRASVISVVLLQNKDSFPTVDDLYSTERDQKANTLCTYFDITKRALCVLPVLPQPDNLHAWIDRLEQTFIEWSQNYYTNEIKRVKQHKETLNKLTHQLLHVRHQFKMGFFGELKQDIPSAVKSYKSAYSYLTDNVRIHDTNILEMKMVAGFLTYKICRISFDLSQPVEAINHFRRHSDIFKSKMGPVELSFEHKAWLSKQFQIFADLFTRCPHAIQTQHPGFYYQEAAYQAMARKQLAHTLCRGIEQSNYDPSEFLKSPEFYGQRPWRQHHQSVEIADAQKEKEGIAALQNVEMYNLAEEYASCKEYEKALKYVVRLLIMDAT
;
A
#
# COMPACT_ATOMS: atom_id res chain seq x y z
N MET A 1 -14.56 -9.03 -2.29
CA MET A 1 -14.65 -8.21 -1.08
C MET A 1 -15.82 -8.78 -0.28
N ASN A 2 -15.70 -8.95 1.03
CA ASN A 2 -16.84 -9.43 1.82
C ASN A 2 -17.61 -8.23 2.38
N VAL A 3 -18.94 -8.23 2.23
CA VAL A 3 -19.83 -7.27 2.88
C VAL A 3 -20.67 -8.05 3.88
N VAL A 4 -20.51 -7.72 5.16
CA VAL A 4 -21.19 -8.41 6.25
C VAL A 4 -22.36 -7.55 6.72
N ILE A 5 -23.55 -8.14 6.77
CA ILE A 5 -24.77 -7.47 7.24
C ILE A 5 -25.27 -8.20 8.48
N PHE A 6 -25.53 -7.45 9.55
CA PHE A 6 -26.05 -7.96 10.80
C PHE A 6 -27.56 -7.72 10.85
N PHE A 7 -28.33 -8.75 11.18
CA PHE A 7 -29.77 -8.68 11.34
C PHE A 7 -30.21 -9.28 12.67
N GLU A 8 -31.14 -8.62 13.34
CA GLU A 8 -31.76 -9.12 14.56
C GLU A 8 -32.98 -9.99 14.23
N LEU A 9 -32.78 -11.30 14.22
CA LEU A 9 -33.81 -12.26 13.82
C LEU A 9 -33.73 -13.54 14.63
N ASP A 10 -34.50 -13.64 15.71
CA ASP A 10 -34.62 -14.88 16.46
C ASP A 10 -35.35 -15.95 15.62
N TRP A 11 -34.94 -17.22 15.71
CA TRP A 11 -35.58 -18.32 14.95
C TRP A 11 -37.05 -18.55 15.29
N ASN A 12 -37.46 -18.11 16.48
CA ASN A 12 -38.81 -18.21 17.02
C ASN A 12 -39.51 -16.85 17.06
N ASP A 13 -39.02 -15.85 16.30
CA ASP A 13 -39.67 -14.55 16.21
C ASP A 13 -41.08 -14.68 15.60
N PRO A 14 -42.15 -14.16 16.24
CA PRO A 14 -43.50 -14.25 15.70
C PRO A 14 -43.66 -13.47 14.38
N LEU A 15 -42.82 -12.46 14.13
CA LEU A 15 -42.79 -11.67 12.90
C LEU A 15 -41.66 -12.10 11.96
N PHE A 16 -41.18 -13.35 12.08
CA PHE A 16 -40.04 -13.86 11.32
C PHE A 16 -40.18 -13.61 9.81
N GLN A 17 -41.36 -13.87 9.24
CA GLN A 17 -41.60 -13.73 7.81
C GLN A 17 -41.60 -12.26 7.35
N GLU A 18 -42.14 -11.34 8.16
CA GLU A 18 -42.13 -9.91 7.84
C GLU A 18 -40.70 -9.35 7.87
N LYS A 19 -39.94 -9.66 8.94
CA LYS A 19 -38.54 -9.28 9.06
C LYS A 19 -37.67 -9.90 7.98
N GLN A 20 -37.91 -11.15 7.63
CA GLN A 20 -37.22 -11.83 6.52
C GLN A 20 -37.43 -11.08 5.19
N ASN A 21 -38.65 -10.63 4.90
CA ASN A 21 -38.92 -9.84 3.69
C ASN A 21 -38.19 -8.49 3.72
N GLU A 22 -38.24 -7.76 4.84
CA GLU A 22 -37.51 -6.49 5.02
C GLU A 22 -36.00 -6.66 4.82
N TYR A 23 -35.42 -7.72 5.37
CA TYR A 23 -33.99 -7.99 5.25
C TYR A 23 -33.60 -8.41 3.84
N LYS A 24 -34.46 -9.11 3.11
CA LYS A 24 -34.24 -9.41 1.69
C LYS A 24 -34.15 -8.14 0.85
N GLU A 25 -35.04 -7.18 1.06
CA GLU A 25 -35.00 -5.89 0.35
C GLU A 25 -33.68 -5.15 0.62
N LYS A 26 -33.22 -5.13 1.87
CA LYS A 26 -31.92 -4.53 2.23
C LYS A 26 -30.74 -5.25 1.57
N ILE A 27 -30.74 -6.58 1.55
CA ILE A 27 -29.71 -7.38 0.87
C ILE A 27 -29.69 -7.07 -0.63
N ASP A 28 -30.86 -6.94 -1.27
CA ASP A 28 -30.95 -6.65 -2.70
C ASP A 28 -30.41 -5.26 -3.05
N VAL A 29 -30.73 -4.25 -2.24
CA VAL A 29 -30.14 -2.92 -2.40
C VAL A 29 -28.62 -2.96 -2.31
N VAL A 30 -28.07 -3.70 -1.33
CA VAL A 30 -26.62 -3.87 -1.21
C VAL A 30 -26.05 -4.61 -2.43
N ARG A 31 -26.73 -5.66 -2.88
CA ARG A 31 -26.32 -6.46 -4.05
C ARG A 31 -26.26 -5.63 -5.32
N THR A 32 -27.28 -4.81 -5.60
CA THR A 32 -27.31 -3.90 -6.75
C THR A 32 -26.16 -2.89 -6.70
N ASN A 33 -25.84 -2.34 -5.52
CA ASN A 33 -24.73 -1.41 -5.37
C ASN A 33 -23.34 -2.07 -5.50
N LEU A 34 -23.27 -3.38 -5.29
CA LEU A 34 -22.06 -4.18 -5.45
C LEU A 34 -21.94 -4.81 -6.84
N ASP A 35 -22.85 -4.48 -7.76
CA ASP A 35 -22.85 -5.08 -9.08
C ASP A 35 -21.51 -4.86 -9.81
N ASN A 36 -21.09 -5.87 -10.58
CA ASN A 36 -19.77 -5.97 -11.21
C ASN A 36 -18.55 -6.02 -10.26
N ARG A 37 -18.75 -6.01 -8.94
CA ARG A 37 -17.68 -6.29 -7.97
C ARG A 37 -17.76 -7.76 -7.62
N ALA A 38 -16.64 -8.48 -7.67
CA ALA A 38 -16.55 -9.87 -7.21
C ALA A 38 -16.65 -9.94 -5.67
N SER A 39 -17.80 -9.52 -5.13
CA SER A 39 -18.09 -9.38 -3.72
C SER A 39 -19.02 -10.50 -3.25
N VAL A 40 -18.84 -10.89 -2.00
CA VAL A 40 -19.71 -11.86 -1.33
C VAL A 40 -20.47 -11.09 -0.25
N ILE A 41 -21.77 -11.34 -0.14
CA ILE A 41 -22.58 -10.80 0.97
C ILE A 41 -22.69 -11.92 2.01
N SER A 42 -22.25 -11.64 3.22
CA SER A 42 -22.42 -12.52 4.38
C SER A 42 -23.48 -11.94 5.30
N VAL A 43 -24.37 -12.77 5.82
CA VAL A 43 -25.44 -12.39 6.74
C VAL A 43 -25.14 -12.99 8.11
N VAL A 44 -25.15 -12.15 9.14
CA VAL A 44 -25.03 -12.57 10.54
C VAL A 44 -26.37 -12.36 11.23
N LEU A 45 -27.00 -13.44 11.67
CA LEU A 45 -28.23 -13.39 12.45
C LEU A 45 -27.88 -13.28 13.93
N LEU A 46 -28.28 -12.18 14.55
CA LEU A 46 -28.21 -11.97 16.00
C LEU A 46 -29.39 -12.71 16.64
N GLN A 47 -29.09 -13.67 17.52
CA GLN A 47 -30.07 -14.42 18.31
C GLN A 47 -30.05 -13.89 19.75
N ASN A 48 -31.04 -13.08 20.10
CA ASN A 48 -31.17 -12.45 21.40
C ASN A 48 -31.94 -13.34 22.40
N LYS A 49 -32.72 -14.29 21.88
CA LYS A 49 -33.46 -15.27 22.68
C LYS A 49 -32.83 -16.64 22.57
N ASP A 50 -32.82 -17.36 23.69
CA ASP A 50 -32.41 -18.75 23.70
C ASP A 50 -33.49 -19.58 23.00
N SER A 51 -33.34 -19.70 21.69
CA SER A 51 -34.41 -20.20 20.83
C SER A 51 -34.51 -21.72 20.89
N PHE A 52 -33.44 -22.43 21.33
CA PHE A 52 -33.45 -23.88 21.47
C PHE A 52 -32.44 -24.39 22.50
N PRO A 53 -32.81 -25.33 23.38
CA PRO A 53 -31.86 -25.99 24.28
C PRO A 53 -30.83 -26.79 23.48
N THR A 54 -29.56 -26.65 23.88
CA THR A 54 -28.35 -27.12 23.19
C THR A 54 -28.20 -28.65 23.05
N VAL A 55 -29.19 -29.44 23.46
CA VAL A 55 -29.00 -30.86 23.81
C VAL A 55 -29.81 -31.86 22.94
N ASP A 56 -30.75 -31.43 22.09
CA ASP A 56 -31.61 -32.34 21.30
C ASP A 56 -31.36 -32.28 19.77
N ASP A 57 -31.06 -33.43 19.17
CA ASP A 57 -30.75 -33.62 17.73
C ASP A 57 -31.92 -33.29 16.77
N LEU A 58 -33.16 -33.22 17.27
CA LEU A 58 -34.33 -32.83 16.47
C LEU A 58 -34.35 -31.32 16.19
N TYR A 59 -33.96 -30.49 17.17
CA TYR A 59 -33.96 -29.03 17.01
C TYR A 59 -32.77 -28.53 16.18
N SER A 60 -31.67 -29.28 16.12
CA SER A 60 -30.56 -28.98 15.21
C SER A 60 -30.98 -29.14 13.75
N THR A 61 -31.80 -30.16 13.45
CA THR A 61 -32.30 -30.44 12.10
C THR A 61 -33.30 -29.38 11.62
N GLU A 62 -34.24 -28.95 12.48
CA GLU A 62 -35.20 -27.88 12.14
C GLU A 62 -34.49 -26.54 11.92
N ARG A 63 -33.50 -26.22 12.76
CA ARG A 63 -32.67 -25.01 12.60
C ARG A 63 -31.90 -25.04 11.28
N ASP A 64 -31.30 -26.17 10.94
CA ASP A 64 -30.58 -26.34 9.67
C ASP A 64 -31.51 -26.17 8.46
N GLN A 65 -32.75 -26.67 8.54
CA GLN A 65 -33.75 -26.47 7.50
C GLN A 65 -34.14 -25.00 7.36
N LYS A 66 -34.46 -24.32 8.47
CA LYS A 66 -34.78 -22.87 8.46
C LYS A 66 -33.61 -22.04 7.91
N ALA A 67 -32.38 -22.37 8.30
CA ALA A 67 -31.17 -21.71 7.79
C ALA A 67 -31.02 -21.92 6.27
N ASN A 68 -31.26 -23.13 5.76
CA ASN A 68 -31.23 -23.40 4.32
C ASN A 68 -32.31 -22.60 3.57
N THR A 69 -33.53 -22.54 4.09
CA THR A 69 -34.63 -21.75 3.50
C THR A 69 -34.29 -20.26 3.46
N LEU A 70 -33.71 -19.71 4.54
CA LEU A 70 -33.22 -18.33 4.56
C LEU A 70 -32.11 -18.11 3.53
N CYS A 71 -31.15 -19.03 3.41
CA CYS A 71 -30.08 -18.92 2.43
C CYS A 71 -30.62 -18.87 1.01
N THR A 72 -31.55 -19.76 0.66
CA THR A 72 -32.23 -19.76 -0.65
C THR A 72 -33.01 -18.47 -0.86
N TYR A 73 -33.74 -18.00 0.14
CA TYR A 73 -34.53 -16.78 0.04
C TYR A 73 -33.66 -15.53 -0.14
N PHE A 74 -32.55 -15.44 0.59
CA PHE A 74 -31.59 -14.34 0.49
C PHE A 74 -30.65 -14.45 -0.71
N ASP A 75 -30.66 -15.57 -1.43
CA ASP A 75 -29.72 -15.88 -2.51
C ASP A 75 -28.26 -15.79 -2.02
N ILE A 76 -27.98 -16.47 -0.92
CA ILE A 76 -26.64 -16.60 -0.32
C ILE A 76 -26.29 -18.06 -0.08
N THR A 77 -24.99 -18.37 -0.02
CA THR A 77 -24.53 -19.73 0.31
C THR A 77 -24.66 -20.00 1.81
N LYS A 78 -24.79 -21.28 2.21
CA LYS A 78 -24.83 -21.67 3.62
C LYS A 78 -23.64 -21.16 4.43
N ARG A 79 -22.44 -21.09 3.82
CA ARG A 79 -21.23 -20.56 4.45
C ARG A 79 -21.24 -19.04 4.64
N ALA A 80 -22.08 -18.33 3.90
CA ALA A 80 -22.28 -16.89 4.04
C ALA A 80 -23.34 -16.53 5.09
N LEU A 81 -24.09 -17.51 5.60
CA LEU A 81 -24.99 -17.33 6.74
C LEU A 81 -24.28 -17.73 8.03
N CYS A 82 -24.19 -16.79 8.97
CA CYS A 82 -23.64 -17.03 10.29
C CYS A 82 -24.67 -16.67 11.36
N VAL A 83 -24.55 -17.30 12.53
CA VAL A 83 -25.45 -17.07 13.66
C VAL A 83 -24.60 -16.66 14.86
N LEU A 84 -24.97 -15.54 15.49
CA LEU A 84 -24.31 -15.02 16.68
C LEU A 84 -25.32 -14.97 17.84
N PRO A 85 -25.15 -15.81 18.87
CA PRO A 85 -25.95 -15.71 20.09
C PRO A 85 -25.52 -14.48 20.90
N VAL A 86 -26.47 -13.59 21.20
CA VAL A 86 -26.30 -12.39 22.02
C VAL A 86 -27.18 -12.53 23.26
N LEU A 87 -26.80 -13.46 24.14
CA LEU A 87 -27.55 -13.78 25.36
C LEU A 87 -27.06 -12.91 26.55
N PRO A 88 -27.92 -12.63 27.55
CA PRO A 88 -27.56 -11.84 28.74
C PRO A 88 -26.42 -12.43 29.58
N GLN A 89 -26.28 -13.76 29.58
CA GLN A 89 -25.13 -14.48 30.15
C GLN A 89 -24.48 -15.29 29.03
N PRO A 90 -23.58 -14.66 28.25
CA PRO A 90 -23.01 -15.33 27.10
C PRO A 90 -21.93 -16.31 27.54
N ASP A 91 -22.30 -17.57 27.75
CA ASP A 91 -21.31 -18.63 27.79
C ASP A 91 -20.65 -18.73 26.41
N ASN A 92 -19.33 -18.54 26.37
CA ASN A 92 -18.50 -18.82 25.19
C ASN A 92 -18.74 -17.90 23.96
N LEU A 93 -19.14 -16.63 24.15
CA LEU A 93 -19.24 -15.63 23.06
C LEU A 93 -17.93 -15.47 22.29
N HIS A 94 -16.78 -15.56 22.97
CA HIS A 94 -15.47 -15.53 22.32
C HIS A 94 -15.34 -16.57 21.21
N ALA A 95 -15.73 -17.83 21.45
CA ALA A 95 -15.66 -18.86 20.40
C ALA A 95 -16.61 -18.60 19.23
N TRP A 96 -17.74 -17.93 19.44
CA TRP A 96 -18.62 -17.51 18.35
C TRP A 96 -18.01 -16.38 17.51
N ILE A 97 -17.38 -15.41 18.18
CA ILE A 97 -16.64 -14.33 17.52
C ILE A 97 -15.47 -14.90 16.71
N ASP A 98 -14.69 -15.81 17.29
CA ASP A 98 -13.55 -16.44 16.61
C ASP A 98 -13.99 -17.18 15.33
N ARG A 99 -15.14 -17.88 15.37
CA ARG A 99 -15.72 -18.55 14.18
C ARG A 99 -16.17 -17.56 13.11
N LEU A 100 -16.80 -16.45 13.51
CA LEU A 100 -17.19 -15.38 12.58
C LEU A 100 -15.96 -14.76 11.93
N GLU A 101 -14.96 -14.41 12.73
CA GLU A 101 -13.69 -13.84 12.27
C GLU A 101 -13.02 -14.76 11.25
N GLN A 102 -12.88 -16.04 11.58
CA GLN A 102 -12.29 -17.03 10.67
C GLN A 102 -13.05 -17.10 9.33
N THR A 103 -14.38 -17.11 9.38
CA THR A 103 -15.22 -17.12 8.16
C THR A 103 -14.98 -15.85 7.32
N PHE A 104 -14.88 -14.68 7.94
CA PHE A 104 -14.67 -13.41 7.22
C PHE A 104 -13.26 -13.29 6.65
N ILE A 105 -12.25 -13.77 7.38
CA ILE A 105 -10.87 -13.87 6.91
C ILE A 105 -10.83 -14.76 5.66
N GLU A 106 -11.47 -15.92 5.68
CA GLU A 106 -11.50 -16.85 4.55
C GLU A 106 -12.15 -16.23 3.31
N TRP A 107 -13.29 -15.54 3.46
CA TRP A 107 -13.93 -14.82 2.35
C TRP A 107 -13.02 -13.73 1.77
N SER A 108 -12.32 -13.00 2.64
CA SER A 108 -11.37 -11.97 2.24
C SER A 108 -10.17 -12.57 1.50
N GLN A 109 -9.60 -13.67 2.01
CA GLN A 109 -8.49 -14.39 1.38
C GLN A 109 -8.87 -14.98 0.02
N ASN A 110 -10.08 -15.53 -0.11
CA ASN A 110 -10.61 -16.06 -1.36
C ASN A 110 -10.76 -14.95 -2.41
N TYR A 111 -11.28 -13.79 -2.00
CA TYR A 111 -11.38 -12.63 -2.89
C TYR A 111 -10.01 -12.22 -3.43
N TYR A 112 -9.03 -11.98 -2.55
CA TYR A 112 -7.70 -11.57 -3.00
C TYR A 112 -6.99 -12.67 -3.81
N THR A 113 -7.26 -13.95 -3.53
CA THR A 113 -6.77 -15.05 -4.36
C THR A 113 -7.30 -14.96 -5.80
N ASN A 114 -8.59 -14.67 -5.97
CA ASN A 114 -9.19 -14.53 -7.30
C ASN A 114 -8.69 -13.28 -8.02
N GLU A 115 -8.52 -12.16 -7.29
CA GLU A 115 -7.93 -10.94 -7.82
C GLU A 115 -6.48 -11.14 -8.29
N ILE A 116 -5.65 -11.86 -7.52
CA ILE A 116 -4.29 -12.24 -7.93
C ILE A 116 -4.33 -13.09 -9.20
N LYS A 117 -5.23 -14.08 -9.29
CA LYS A 117 -5.39 -14.91 -10.50
C LYS A 117 -5.75 -14.07 -11.72
N ARG A 118 -6.72 -13.16 -11.60
CA ARG A 118 -7.15 -12.25 -12.68
C ARG A 118 -6.00 -11.37 -13.17
N VAL A 119 -5.28 -10.76 -12.24
CA VAL A 119 -4.10 -9.92 -12.56
C VAL A 119 -3.02 -10.78 -13.22
N LYS A 120 -2.76 -11.98 -12.71
CA LYS A 120 -1.75 -12.89 -13.27
C LYS A 120 -2.09 -13.31 -14.70
N GLN A 121 -3.34 -13.70 -14.95
CA GLN A 121 -3.83 -14.08 -16.29
C GLN A 121 -3.65 -12.94 -17.29
N HIS A 122 -4.10 -11.73 -16.94
CA HIS A 122 -3.90 -10.57 -17.81
C HIS A 122 -2.42 -10.25 -18.03
N LYS A 123 -1.57 -10.38 -17.00
CA LYS A 123 -0.12 -10.18 -17.14
C LYS A 123 0.51 -11.17 -18.13
N GLU A 124 0.02 -12.40 -18.19
CA GLU A 124 0.53 -13.45 -19.09
C GLU A 124 0.18 -13.18 -20.56
N THR A 125 -0.87 -12.42 -20.84
CA THR A 125 -1.22 -12.00 -22.22
C THR A 125 -0.41 -10.79 -22.70
N LEU A 126 0.41 -10.17 -21.84
CA LEU A 126 1.17 -8.97 -22.19
C LEU A 126 2.49 -9.32 -22.90
N ASN A 127 2.84 -8.50 -23.89
CA ASN A 127 4.14 -8.56 -24.53
C ASN A 127 5.23 -7.94 -23.62
N LYS A 128 6.28 -8.72 -23.33
CA LYS A 128 7.37 -8.33 -22.41
C LYS A 128 8.24 -7.18 -22.91
N LEU A 129 8.23 -6.86 -24.20
CA LEU A 129 9.03 -5.79 -24.79
C LEU A 129 8.26 -4.47 -24.84
N THR A 130 6.96 -4.52 -25.19
CA THR A 130 6.15 -3.30 -25.35
C THR A 130 5.42 -2.90 -24.07
N HIS A 131 5.08 -3.85 -23.20
CA HIS A 131 4.26 -3.61 -22.00
C HIS A 131 5.07 -3.69 -20.70
N GLN A 132 6.34 -3.26 -20.72
CA GLN A 132 7.26 -3.38 -19.59
C GLN A 132 6.71 -2.73 -18.31
N LEU A 133 6.21 -1.49 -18.41
CA LEU A 133 5.63 -0.76 -17.26
C LEU A 133 4.40 -1.48 -16.70
N LEU A 134 3.59 -2.07 -17.58
CA LEU A 134 2.40 -2.80 -17.19
C LEU A 134 2.78 -4.10 -16.46
N HIS A 135 3.86 -4.78 -16.86
CA HIS A 135 4.40 -5.91 -16.10
C HIS A 135 4.80 -5.51 -14.67
N VAL A 136 5.49 -4.38 -14.49
CA VAL A 136 5.84 -3.87 -13.14
C VAL A 136 4.57 -3.62 -12.33
N ARG A 137 3.58 -2.92 -12.90
CA ARG A 137 2.29 -2.63 -12.24
C ARG A 137 1.56 -3.91 -11.82
N HIS A 138 1.51 -4.93 -12.69
CA HIS A 138 0.86 -6.19 -12.38
C HIS A 138 1.58 -6.94 -11.26
N GLN A 139 2.92 -6.96 -11.26
CA GLN A 139 3.69 -7.58 -10.18
C GLN A 139 3.49 -6.84 -8.85
N PHE A 140 3.50 -5.50 -8.86
CA PHE A 140 3.17 -4.71 -7.68
C PHE A 140 1.77 -5.03 -7.16
N LYS A 141 0.77 -5.05 -8.04
CA LYS A 141 -0.64 -5.32 -7.68
C LYS A 141 -0.82 -6.71 -7.08
N MET A 142 -0.15 -7.74 -7.61
CA MET A 142 -0.14 -9.07 -7.00
C MET A 142 0.53 -9.07 -5.62
N GLY A 143 1.63 -8.32 -5.45
CA GLY A 143 2.26 -8.14 -4.14
C GLY A 143 1.31 -7.50 -3.13
N PHE A 144 0.61 -6.45 -3.54
CA PHE A 144 -0.36 -5.73 -2.72
C PHE A 144 -1.55 -6.61 -2.31
N PHE A 145 -2.12 -7.37 -3.24
CA PHE A 145 -3.16 -8.34 -2.91
C PHE A 145 -2.63 -9.48 -2.03
N GLY A 146 -1.36 -9.87 -2.18
CA GLY A 146 -0.70 -10.82 -1.29
C GLY A 146 -0.66 -10.32 0.16
N GLU A 147 -0.32 -9.04 0.38
CA GLU A 147 -0.38 -8.42 1.72
C GLU A 147 -1.80 -8.42 2.27
N LEU A 148 -2.79 -7.99 1.50
CA LEU A 148 -4.19 -7.96 1.95
C LEU A 148 -4.75 -9.36 2.24
N LYS A 149 -4.22 -10.38 1.55
CA LYS A 149 -4.49 -11.80 1.81
C LYS A 149 -3.77 -12.34 3.06
N GLN A 150 -2.81 -11.61 3.63
CA GLN A 150 -1.88 -12.10 4.66
C GLN A 150 -0.95 -13.22 4.17
N ASP A 151 -0.73 -13.35 2.86
CA ASP A 151 0.28 -14.23 2.27
C ASP A 151 1.58 -13.45 2.05
N ILE A 152 2.23 -13.13 3.18
CA ILE A 152 3.43 -12.27 3.23
C ILE A 152 4.58 -12.81 2.35
N PRO A 153 4.91 -14.12 2.36
CA PRO A 153 5.99 -14.65 1.51
C PRO A 153 5.73 -14.44 0.01
N SER A 154 4.51 -14.69 -0.46
CA SER A 154 4.14 -14.45 -1.86
C SER A 154 4.16 -12.96 -2.20
N ALA A 155 3.71 -12.11 -1.27
CA ALA A 155 3.72 -10.66 -1.45
C ALA A 155 5.13 -10.12 -1.69
N VAL A 156 6.08 -10.49 -0.82
CA VAL A 156 7.49 -10.09 -0.94
C VAL A 156 8.10 -10.59 -2.24
N LYS A 157 7.82 -11.84 -2.63
CA LYS A 157 8.30 -12.41 -3.90
C LYS A 157 7.81 -11.59 -5.10
N SER A 158 6.54 -11.20 -5.11
CA SER A 158 5.97 -10.35 -6.16
C SER A 158 6.60 -8.95 -6.17
N TYR A 159 6.84 -8.32 -5.02
CA TYR A 159 7.53 -7.02 -4.97
C TYR A 159 8.99 -7.10 -5.42
N LYS A 160 9.75 -8.10 -4.94
CA LYS A 160 11.13 -8.33 -5.42
C LYS A 160 11.15 -8.56 -6.93
N SER A 161 10.19 -9.32 -7.47
CA SER A 161 10.05 -9.53 -8.92
C SER A 161 9.70 -8.24 -9.68
N ALA A 162 8.81 -7.40 -9.14
CA ALA A 162 8.50 -6.09 -9.73
C ALA A 162 9.73 -5.19 -9.76
N TYR A 163 10.50 -5.16 -8.67
CA TYR A 163 11.71 -4.36 -8.53
C TYR A 163 12.79 -4.79 -9.53
N SER A 164 13.12 -6.09 -9.58
CA SER A 164 14.09 -6.61 -10.54
C SER A 164 13.66 -6.33 -11.99
N TYR A 165 12.38 -6.53 -12.32
CA TYR A 165 11.90 -6.23 -13.67
C TYR A 165 12.00 -4.73 -14.01
N LEU A 166 11.72 -3.85 -13.04
CA LEU A 166 11.90 -2.41 -13.20
C LEU A 166 13.38 -2.04 -13.43
N THR A 167 14.31 -2.63 -12.69
CA THR A 167 15.73 -2.25 -12.79
C THR A 167 16.44 -2.87 -13.99
N ASP A 168 16.02 -4.08 -14.39
CA ASP A 168 16.77 -4.90 -15.34
C ASP A 168 16.16 -4.88 -16.75
N ASN A 169 14.86 -4.61 -16.88
CA ASN A 169 14.15 -4.68 -18.16
C ASN A 169 13.59 -3.34 -18.64
N VAL A 170 13.09 -2.49 -17.73
CA VAL A 170 12.50 -1.20 -18.12
C VAL A 170 13.59 -0.25 -18.61
N ARG A 171 13.38 0.35 -19.78
CA ARG A 171 14.28 1.40 -20.30
C ARG A 171 14.07 2.69 -19.53
N ILE A 172 15.14 3.15 -18.89
CA ILE A 172 15.15 4.36 -18.09
C ILE A 172 15.87 5.45 -18.87
N HIS A 173 15.19 6.58 -19.05
CA HIS A 173 15.64 7.78 -19.73
C HIS A 173 15.47 8.97 -18.80
N ASP A 174 16.16 10.08 -19.06
CA ASP A 174 16.01 11.30 -18.26
C ASP A 174 14.57 11.82 -18.23
N THR A 175 13.79 11.49 -19.24
CA THR A 175 12.38 11.86 -19.38
C THR A 175 11.43 11.11 -18.47
N ASN A 176 11.77 9.87 -18.07
CA ASN A 176 10.93 9.01 -17.23
C ASN A 176 11.60 8.63 -15.89
N ILE A 177 12.84 9.05 -15.66
CA ILE A 177 13.64 8.64 -14.51
C ILE A 177 12.97 8.94 -13.18
N LEU A 178 12.27 10.06 -13.05
CA LEU A 178 11.57 10.42 -11.82
C LEU A 178 10.45 9.43 -11.51
N GLU A 179 9.62 9.08 -12.50
CA GLU A 179 8.60 8.05 -12.36
C GLU A 179 9.21 6.71 -11.93
N MET A 180 10.32 6.31 -12.58
CA MET A 180 11.01 5.06 -12.26
C MET A 180 11.56 5.07 -10.83
N LYS A 181 12.16 6.18 -10.39
CA LYS A 181 12.65 6.38 -9.02
C LYS A 181 11.52 6.31 -7.99
N MET A 182 10.37 6.93 -8.27
CA MET A 182 9.22 6.90 -7.37
C MET A 182 8.68 5.48 -7.18
N VAL A 183 8.48 4.75 -8.29
CA VAL A 183 8.02 3.36 -8.23
C VAL A 183 9.05 2.44 -7.57
N ALA A 184 10.34 2.61 -7.88
CA ALA A 184 11.42 1.86 -7.23
C ALA A 184 11.47 2.12 -5.73
N GLY A 185 11.33 3.38 -5.30
CA GLY A 185 11.27 3.75 -3.88
C GLY A 185 10.09 3.12 -3.15
N PHE A 186 8.89 3.08 -3.76
CA PHE A 186 7.74 2.38 -3.17
C PHE A 186 7.97 0.88 -3.02
N LEU A 187 8.56 0.24 -4.04
CA LEU A 187 8.89 -1.19 -4.00
C LEU A 187 9.94 -1.48 -2.92
N THR A 188 11.00 -0.67 -2.85
CA THR A 188 12.04 -0.79 -1.83
C THR A 188 11.47 -0.58 -0.42
N TYR A 189 10.58 0.41 -0.22
CA TYR A 189 9.87 0.58 1.04
C TYR A 189 9.10 -0.69 1.44
N LYS A 190 8.30 -1.24 0.53
CA LYS A 190 7.51 -2.47 0.79
C LYS A 190 8.41 -3.65 1.15
N ILE A 191 9.49 -3.87 0.39
CA ILE A 191 10.43 -4.97 0.61
C ILE A 191 11.13 -4.81 1.97
N CYS A 192 11.73 -3.64 2.23
CA CYS A 192 12.47 -3.39 3.47
C CYS A 192 11.56 -3.44 4.69
N ARG A 193 10.36 -2.82 4.64
CA ARG A 193 9.40 -2.85 5.75
C ARG A 193 9.03 -4.28 6.11
N ILE A 194 8.60 -5.09 5.13
CA ILE A 194 8.24 -6.48 5.39
C ILE A 194 9.45 -7.29 5.90
N SER A 195 10.64 -7.08 5.33
CA SER A 195 11.85 -7.74 5.83
C SER A 195 12.13 -7.39 7.30
N PHE A 196 11.93 -6.14 7.73
CA PHE A 196 12.03 -5.78 9.16
C PHE A 196 10.92 -6.43 10.00
N ASP A 197 9.68 -6.45 9.51
CA ASP A 197 8.53 -7.08 10.20
C ASP A 197 8.77 -8.59 10.41
N LEU A 198 9.46 -9.25 9.46
CA LEU A 198 9.86 -10.66 9.53
C LEU A 198 11.16 -10.89 10.31
N SER A 199 11.71 -9.88 10.99
CA SER A 199 12.99 -9.95 11.69
C SER A 199 14.16 -10.38 10.79
N GLN A 200 14.16 -9.91 9.54
CA GLN A 200 15.21 -10.12 8.52
C GLN A 200 15.93 -8.80 8.18
N PRO A 201 16.61 -8.14 9.13
CA PRO A 201 17.25 -6.84 8.89
C PRO A 201 18.38 -6.90 7.86
N VAL A 202 19.10 -8.03 7.75
CA VAL A 202 20.17 -8.21 6.76
C VAL A 202 19.64 -8.16 5.33
N GLU A 203 18.48 -8.78 5.07
CA GLU A 203 17.81 -8.72 3.77
C GLU A 203 17.40 -7.29 3.40
N ALA A 204 16.84 -6.56 4.37
CA ALA A 204 16.44 -5.17 4.17
C ALA A 204 17.65 -4.27 3.84
N ILE A 205 18.74 -4.42 4.58
CA ILE A 205 19.99 -3.66 4.38
C ILE A 205 20.60 -3.97 3.02
N ASN A 206 20.74 -5.25 2.66
CA ASN A 206 21.31 -5.65 1.38
C ASN A 206 20.48 -5.14 0.20
N HIS A 207 19.15 -5.24 0.32
CA HIS A 207 18.25 -4.68 -0.70
C HIS A 207 18.43 -3.16 -0.84
N PHE A 208 18.44 -2.42 0.27
CA PHE A 208 18.56 -0.96 0.24
C PHE A 208 19.93 -0.48 -0.26
N ARG A 209 21.01 -1.17 0.08
CA ARG A 209 22.35 -0.90 -0.46
C ARG A 209 22.38 -1.06 -1.97
N ARG A 210 21.87 -2.18 -2.48
CA ARG A 210 21.75 -2.42 -3.93
C ARG A 210 20.87 -1.37 -4.60
N HIS A 211 19.77 -0.97 -3.97
CA HIS A 211 18.91 0.10 -4.46
C HIS A 211 19.67 1.43 -4.60
N SER A 212 20.37 1.82 -3.53
CA SER A 212 21.18 3.03 -3.50
C SER A 212 22.28 2.99 -4.58
N ASP A 213 22.95 1.86 -4.74
CA ASP A 213 24.00 1.68 -5.75
C ASP A 213 23.50 1.78 -7.19
N ILE A 214 22.30 1.26 -7.48
CA ILE A 214 21.70 1.34 -8.82
C ILE A 214 21.30 2.77 -9.15
N PHE A 215 20.73 3.50 -8.19
CA PHE A 215 20.14 4.81 -8.46
C PHE A 215 21.10 5.98 -8.20
N LYS A 216 22.24 5.80 -7.51
CA LYS A 216 23.21 6.87 -7.28
C LYS A 216 23.67 7.54 -8.57
N SER A 217 23.88 6.75 -9.63
CA SER A 217 24.33 7.21 -10.96
C SER A 217 23.18 7.65 -11.88
N LYS A 218 21.93 7.33 -11.55
CA LYS A 218 20.76 7.67 -12.36
C LYS A 218 20.23 9.05 -11.99
N MET A 219 21.05 10.08 -12.17
CA MET A 219 20.73 11.44 -11.73
C MET A 219 19.47 11.99 -12.42
N GLY A 220 19.34 11.78 -13.73
CA GLY A 220 18.34 12.45 -14.55
C GLY A 220 18.88 13.77 -15.13
N PRO A 221 17.99 14.69 -15.55
CA PRO A 221 18.37 16.00 -16.07
C PRO A 221 19.29 16.75 -15.11
N VAL A 222 20.40 17.29 -15.63
CA VAL A 222 21.44 17.96 -14.83
C VAL A 222 20.88 19.21 -14.14
N GLU A 223 19.99 19.91 -14.83
CA GLU A 223 19.25 21.10 -14.38
C GLU A 223 18.40 20.83 -13.13
N LEU A 224 18.03 19.56 -12.92
CA LEU A 224 17.22 19.09 -11.80
C LEU A 224 18.00 18.15 -10.87
N SER A 225 19.34 18.16 -10.91
CA SER A 225 20.17 17.29 -10.07
C SER A 225 19.96 17.49 -8.56
N PHE A 226 19.48 18.66 -8.13
CA PHE A 226 19.04 18.89 -6.74
C PHE A 226 17.87 17.97 -6.35
N GLU A 227 16.93 17.69 -7.26
CA GLU A 227 15.80 16.78 -7.01
C GLU A 227 16.26 15.34 -6.81
N HIS A 228 17.31 14.92 -7.54
CA HIS A 228 17.95 13.62 -7.29
C HIS A 228 18.49 13.52 -5.87
N LYS A 229 19.16 14.57 -5.39
CA LYS A 229 19.68 14.64 -4.02
C LYS A 229 18.55 14.68 -2.99
N ALA A 230 17.46 15.39 -3.26
CA ALA A 230 16.25 15.38 -2.44
C ALA A 230 15.66 13.98 -2.32
N TRP A 231 15.51 13.29 -3.44
CA TRP A 231 14.99 11.93 -3.48
C TRP A 231 15.89 10.95 -2.72
N LEU A 232 17.21 10.98 -2.94
CA LEU A 232 18.15 10.13 -2.19
C LEU A 232 18.08 10.41 -0.68
N SER A 233 18.11 11.68 -0.28
CA SER A 233 17.94 12.08 1.13
C SER A 233 16.69 11.44 1.73
N LYS A 234 15.56 11.54 1.02
CA LYS A 234 14.29 10.94 1.46
C LYS A 234 14.33 9.42 1.54
N GLN A 235 14.96 8.73 0.58
CA GLN A 235 15.10 7.26 0.62
C GLN A 235 15.90 6.82 1.86
N PHE A 236 17.03 7.46 2.13
CA PHE A 236 17.86 7.18 3.31
C PHE A 236 17.12 7.45 4.62
N GLN A 237 16.38 8.57 4.70
CA GLN A 237 15.54 8.89 5.86
C GLN A 237 14.46 7.82 6.09
N ILE A 238 13.71 7.46 5.05
CA ILE A 238 12.63 6.47 5.17
C ILE A 238 13.19 5.11 5.60
N PHE A 239 14.32 4.69 5.02
CA PHE A 239 14.96 3.43 5.41
C PHE A 239 15.43 3.47 6.87
N ALA A 240 15.99 4.60 7.32
CA ALA A 240 16.35 4.80 8.71
C ALA A 240 15.13 4.70 9.64
N ASP A 241 14.03 5.42 9.34
CA ASP A 241 12.78 5.37 10.10
C ASP A 241 12.16 3.95 10.15
N LEU A 242 12.38 3.11 9.13
CA LEU A 242 12.00 1.70 9.15
C LEU A 242 12.92 0.89 10.07
N PHE A 243 14.23 1.09 9.94
CA PHE A 243 15.22 0.35 10.72
C PHE A 243 15.10 0.65 12.22
N THR A 244 14.68 1.87 12.61
CA THR A 244 14.44 2.21 14.02
C THR A 244 13.35 1.38 14.70
N ARG A 245 12.48 0.73 13.92
CA ARG A 245 11.39 -0.12 14.44
C ARG A 245 11.85 -1.54 14.74
N CYS A 246 13.08 -1.90 14.35
CA CYS A 246 13.64 -3.20 14.63
C CYS A 246 14.24 -3.23 16.05
N PRO A 247 13.81 -4.14 16.94
CA PRO A 247 14.30 -4.22 18.31
C PRO A 247 15.73 -4.76 18.43
N HIS A 248 16.20 -5.51 17.42
CA HIS A 248 17.53 -6.13 17.42
C HIS A 248 18.48 -5.34 16.51
N ALA A 249 19.32 -4.50 17.11
CA ALA A 249 20.42 -3.87 16.40
C ALA A 249 21.40 -4.95 15.90
N ILE A 250 21.76 -4.90 14.62
CA ILE A 250 22.96 -5.59 14.15
C ILE A 250 24.13 -4.79 14.71
N GLN A 251 25.05 -5.42 15.45
CA GLN A 251 26.13 -4.72 16.19
C GLN A 251 26.93 -3.70 15.35
N THR A 252 27.03 -3.89 14.03
CA THR A 252 27.79 -3.02 13.11
C THR A 252 26.93 -2.12 12.22
N GLN A 253 25.61 -2.15 12.34
CA GLN A 253 24.69 -1.37 11.51
C GLN A 253 23.57 -0.78 12.37
N HIS A 254 23.44 0.54 12.35
CA HIS A 254 22.41 1.25 13.10
C HIS A 254 21.72 2.31 12.23
N PRO A 255 20.48 2.72 12.58
CA PRO A 255 19.72 3.73 11.83
C PRO A 255 20.47 5.08 11.67
N GLY A 256 21.29 5.45 12.66
CA GLY A 256 22.09 6.68 12.62
C GLY A 256 22.94 6.87 11.36
N PHE A 257 23.56 5.81 10.82
CA PHE A 257 24.33 5.91 9.57
C PHE A 257 23.46 6.36 8.39
N TYR A 258 22.23 5.85 8.31
CA TYR A 258 21.31 6.20 7.23
C TYR A 258 20.73 7.60 7.41
N TYR A 259 20.49 8.06 8.64
CA TYR A 259 20.13 9.47 8.88
C TYR A 259 21.28 10.42 8.52
N GLN A 260 22.52 10.05 8.83
CA GLN A 260 23.70 10.83 8.46
C GLN A 260 23.83 10.92 6.92
N GLU A 261 23.67 9.81 6.20
CA GLU A 261 23.64 9.84 4.73
C GLU A 261 22.49 10.69 4.19
N ALA A 262 21.29 10.61 4.77
CA ALA A 262 20.15 11.45 4.38
C ALA A 262 20.49 12.94 4.51
N ALA A 263 21.16 13.31 5.60
CA ALA A 263 21.60 14.67 5.88
C ALA A 263 22.68 15.13 4.90
N TYR A 264 23.66 14.30 4.56
CA TYR A 264 24.66 14.62 3.53
C TYR A 264 24.02 14.86 2.15
N GLN A 265 23.04 14.04 1.75
CA GLN A 265 22.34 14.28 0.49
C GLN A 265 21.50 15.56 0.54
N ALA A 266 20.91 15.92 1.68
CA ALA A 266 20.19 17.18 1.85
C ALA A 266 21.12 18.41 1.73
N MET A 267 22.34 18.34 2.29
CA MET A 267 23.36 19.38 2.08
C MET A 267 23.76 19.51 0.61
N ALA A 268 23.96 18.38 -0.08
CA ALA A 268 24.29 18.37 -1.50
C ALA A 268 23.16 18.95 -2.37
N ARG A 269 21.90 18.62 -2.05
CA ARG A 269 20.70 19.24 -2.66
C ARG A 269 20.78 20.75 -2.58
N LYS A 270 21.04 21.29 -1.38
CA LYS A 270 21.13 22.74 -1.14
C LYS A 270 22.23 23.40 -1.97
N GLN A 271 23.42 22.81 -2.03
CA GLN A 271 24.53 23.34 -2.84
C GLN A 271 24.18 23.38 -4.34
N LEU A 272 23.56 22.31 -4.84
CA LEU A 272 23.12 22.24 -6.24
C LEU A 272 22.00 23.25 -6.53
N ALA A 273 21.01 23.37 -5.65
CA ALA A 273 19.93 24.33 -5.82
C ALA A 273 20.44 25.78 -5.86
N HIS A 274 21.38 26.15 -4.98
CA HIS A 274 22.02 27.48 -5.02
C HIS A 274 22.76 27.75 -6.34
N THR A 275 23.27 26.70 -7.00
CA THR A 275 24.03 26.84 -8.25
C THR A 275 23.10 26.84 -9.47
N LEU A 276 22.07 26.00 -9.45
CA LEU A 276 21.21 25.73 -10.62
C LEU A 276 19.94 26.57 -10.65
N CYS A 277 19.47 27.04 -9.50
CA CYS A 277 18.20 27.76 -9.39
C CYS A 277 18.38 29.27 -9.18
N ARG A 278 19.60 29.73 -8.89
CA ARG A 278 19.87 31.16 -8.66
C ARG A 278 19.86 31.92 -9.98
N GLY A 279 19.09 33.01 -10.02
CA GLY A 279 19.01 33.89 -11.19
C GLY A 279 18.20 33.32 -12.35
N ILE A 280 17.43 32.25 -12.10
CA ILE A 280 16.42 31.77 -13.04
C ILE A 280 15.29 32.81 -13.09
N GLU A 281 14.96 33.27 -14.30
CA GLU A 281 13.83 34.18 -14.51
C GLU A 281 12.51 33.51 -14.06
N GLN A 282 11.55 34.31 -13.62
CA GLN A 282 10.23 33.80 -13.27
C GLN A 282 9.64 33.09 -14.49
N SER A 283 9.33 31.80 -14.33
CA SER A 283 8.69 31.01 -15.37
C SER A 283 7.25 31.47 -15.57
N ASN A 284 6.78 31.51 -16.82
CA ASN A 284 5.37 31.72 -17.16
C ASN A 284 4.50 30.48 -16.87
N TYR A 285 5.11 29.40 -16.39
CA TYR A 285 4.42 28.18 -16.03
C TYR A 285 3.47 28.40 -14.85
N ASP A 286 2.19 28.05 -15.04
CA ASP A 286 1.17 28.19 -14.00
C ASP A 286 1.46 27.25 -12.81
N PRO A 287 1.74 27.77 -11.60
CA PRO A 287 2.00 26.96 -10.42
C PRO A 287 0.85 26.01 -10.04
N SER A 288 -0.38 26.32 -10.47
CA SER A 288 -1.55 25.46 -10.25
C SER A 288 -1.42 24.10 -10.96
N GLU A 289 -0.59 24.00 -12.01
CA GLU A 289 -0.33 22.73 -12.68
C GLU A 289 0.41 21.73 -11.79
N PHE A 290 1.24 22.18 -10.85
CA PHE A 290 1.87 21.29 -9.86
C PHE A 290 0.88 20.69 -8.87
N LEU A 291 -0.29 21.33 -8.70
CA LEU A 291 -1.34 20.88 -7.79
C LEU A 291 -2.30 19.87 -8.45
N LYS A 292 -2.26 19.74 -9.78
CA LYS A 292 -3.06 18.75 -10.50
C LYS A 292 -2.52 17.35 -10.19
N SER A 293 -3.42 16.45 -9.77
CA SER A 293 -3.08 15.04 -9.56
C SER A 293 -2.50 14.44 -10.84
N PRO A 294 -1.25 13.95 -10.83
CA PRO A 294 -0.64 13.38 -12.03
C PRO A 294 -1.27 12.02 -12.37
N GLU A 295 -1.23 11.65 -13.65
CA GLU A 295 -1.70 10.33 -14.12
C GLU A 295 -0.81 9.21 -13.53
N PHE A 296 0.51 9.47 -13.46
CA PHE A 296 1.48 8.57 -12.85
C PHE A 296 2.32 9.24 -11.77
N TYR A 297 2.69 8.47 -10.75
CA TYR A 297 3.58 8.93 -9.69
C TYR A 297 4.93 9.36 -10.26
N GLY A 298 5.32 10.61 -9.98
CA GLY A 298 6.58 11.19 -10.47
C GLY A 298 6.52 11.69 -11.92
N GLN A 299 5.35 11.65 -12.57
CA GLN A 299 5.18 12.23 -13.90
C GLN A 299 5.28 13.75 -13.81
N ARG A 300 6.04 14.35 -14.73
CA ARG A 300 6.14 15.81 -14.81
C ARG A 300 4.78 16.40 -15.19
N PRO A 301 4.28 17.42 -14.48
CA PRO A 301 2.99 18.05 -14.79
C PRO A 301 2.88 18.54 -16.24
N TRP A 302 3.97 19.08 -16.79
CA TRP A 302 4.00 19.55 -18.18
C TRP A 302 4.08 18.43 -19.24
N ARG A 303 4.29 17.17 -18.83
CA ARG A 303 4.36 15.99 -19.71
C ARG A 303 3.14 15.05 -19.61
N GLN A 304 2.07 15.49 -18.98
CA GLN A 304 0.85 14.68 -18.92
C GLN A 304 0.37 14.33 -20.35
N HIS A 305 -0.26 13.15 -20.50
CA HIS A 305 -0.77 12.61 -21.76
C HIS A 305 0.29 12.21 -22.81
N HIS A 306 1.59 12.37 -22.52
CA HIS A 306 2.69 11.97 -23.41
C HIS A 306 3.62 10.98 -22.70
N GLN A 307 3.65 9.73 -23.18
CA GLN A 307 4.58 8.69 -22.68
C GLN A 307 5.80 8.50 -23.60
N SER A 308 5.99 9.39 -24.59
CA SER A 308 7.13 9.33 -25.48
C SER A 308 8.43 9.67 -24.75
N VAL A 309 9.50 9.01 -25.16
CA VAL A 309 10.86 9.39 -24.76
C VAL A 309 11.23 10.74 -25.35
N GLU A 310 10.64 11.11 -26.50
CA GLU A 310 10.88 12.37 -27.18
C GLU A 310 10.17 13.53 -26.48
N ILE A 311 10.86 14.67 -26.42
CA ILE A 311 10.33 15.91 -25.87
C ILE A 311 9.43 16.53 -26.94
N ALA A 312 8.12 16.40 -26.76
CA ALA A 312 7.13 16.92 -27.72
C ALA A 312 7.16 18.45 -27.82
N ASP A 313 7.41 19.14 -26.71
CA ASP A 313 7.49 20.60 -26.62
C ASP A 313 8.70 21.01 -25.78
N ALA A 314 9.78 21.40 -26.45
CA ALA A 314 11.03 21.79 -25.81
C ALA A 314 10.90 23.11 -25.03
N GLN A 315 10.01 24.01 -25.45
CA GLN A 315 9.80 25.28 -24.76
C GLN A 315 9.05 25.03 -23.45
N LYS A 316 7.98 24.24 -23.49
CA LYS A 316 7.22 23.84 -22.30
C LYS A 316 8.08 23.04 -21.31
N GLU A 317 8.97 22.18 -21.81
CA GLU A 317 9.95 21.47 -20.97
C GLU A 317 10.86 22.45 -20.22
N LYS A 318 11.42 23.43 -20.93
CA LYS A 318 12.29 24.45 -20.35
C LYS A 318 11.57 25.30 -19.31
N GLU A 319 10.33 25.71 -19.60
CA GLU A 319 9.49 26.48 -18.68
C GLU A 319 9.13 25.68 -17.41
N GLY A 320 8.81 24.40 -17.55
CA GLY A 320 8.54 23.51 -16.42
C GLY A 320 9.76 23.29 -15.53
N ILE A 321 10.95 23.08 -16.13
CA ILE A 321 12.21 22.98 -15.39
C ILE A 321 12.50 24.28 -14.62
N ALA A 322 12.37 25.43 -15.28
CA ALA A 322 12.57 26.74 -14.64
C ALA A 322 11.57 26.98 -13.49
N ALA A 323 10.32 26.51 -13.64
CA ALA A 323 9.32 26.59 -12.59
C ALA A 323 9.70 25.75 -11.36
N LEU A 324 10.19 24.52 -11.55
CA LEU A 324 10.70 23.69 -10.45
C LEU A 324 11.92 24.32 -9.76
N GLN A 325 12.84 24.89 -10.52
CA GLN A 325 14.00 25.60 -9.97
C GLN A 325 13.57 26.78 -9.10
N ASN A 326 12.58 27.56 -9.57
CA ASN A 326 12.00 28.65 -8.80
C ASN A 326 11.35 28.14 -7.49
N VAL A 327 10.51 27.09 -7.57
CA VAL A 327 9.87 26.47 -6.39
C VAL A 327 10.91 25.98 -5.37
N GLU A 328 11.99 25.35 -5.83
CA GLU A 328 13.05 24.86 -4.96
C GLU A 328 13.72 25.99 -4.15
N MET A 329 13.94 27.15 -4.77
CA MET A 329 14.51 28.31 -4.08
C MET A 329 13.60 28.84 -2.97
N TYR A 330 12.27 28.81 -3.17
CA TYR A 330 11.31 29.16 -2.11
C TYR A 330 11.35 28.14 -0.97
N ASN A 331 11.33 26.84 -1.28
CA ASN A 331 11.34 25.78 -0.26
C ASN A 331 12.60 25.81 0.62
N LEU A 332 13.76 26.11 0.04
CA LEU A 332 15.01 26.23 0.79
C LEU A 332 15.03 27.41 1.76
N ALA A 333 14.25 28.46 1.51
CA ALA A 333 14.12 29.58 2.43
C ALA A 333 13.33 29.18 3.71
N GLU A 334 12.36 28.28 3.59
CA GLU A 334 11.55 27.77 4.72
C GLU A 334 12.26 26.65 5.51
N GLU A 335 13.02 25.77 4.86
CA GLU A 335 13.74 24.66 5.53
C GLU A 335 14.83 25.14 6.53
N TYR A 336 15.28 26.40 6.46
CA TYR A 336 16.22 27.00 7.43
C TYR A 336 15.73 26.95 8.89
N ALA A 337 14.43 26.78 9.12
CA ALA A 337 13.87 26.72 10.47
C ALA A 337 13.91 25.31 11.12
N SER A 338 14.32 24.25 10.41
CA SER A 338 14.04 22.87 10.84
C SER A 338 15.00 21.82 10.25
N CYS A 339 16.26 21.78 10.68
CA CYS A 339 17.19 20.69 10.32
C CYS A 339 16.97 19.43 11.18
N LYS A 340 15.77 18.84 11.09
CA LYS A 340 15.28 17.74 11.96
C LYS A 340 16.05 16.43 11.76
N GLU A 341 16.66 16.21 10.59
CA GLU A 341 17.40 15.00 10.25
C GLU A 341 18.73 14.89 10.98
N TYR A 342 19.45 16.01 11.13
CA TYR A 342 20.69 16.08 11.92
C TYR A 342 20.42 15.82 13.39
N GLU A 343 19.36 16.39 13.95
CA GLU A 343 18.95 16.13 15.33
C GLU A 343 18.59 14.66 15.56
N LYS A 344 17.91 14.02 14.60
CA LYS A 344 17.63 12.57 14.65
C LYS A 344 18.93 11.76 14.63
N ALA A 345 19.87 12.06 13.73
CA ALA A 345 21.16 11.38 13.66
C ALA A 345 21.95 11.51 14.97
N LEU A 346 22.05 12.72 15.52
CA LEU A 346 22.72 13.03 16.79
C LEU A 346 22.09 12.26 17.97
N LYS A 347 20.75 12.18 18.05
CA LYS A 347 20.05 11.39 19.08
C LYS A 347 20.45 9.91 19.08
N TYR A 348 20.66 9.32 17.91
CA TYR A 348 21.09 7.92 17.81
C TYR A 348 22.56 7.72 18.16
N VAL A 349 23.44 8.65 17.77
CA VAL A 349 24.87 8.62 18.17
C VAL A 349 25.01 8.74 19.69
N VAL A 350 24.28 9.67 20.32
CA VAL A 350 24.27 9.83 21.79
C VAL A 350 23.72 8.58 22.47
N ARG A 351 22.66 7.95 21.93
CA ARG A 351 22.10 6.72 22.50
C ARG A 351 23.07 5.53 22.44
N LEU A 352 23.83 5.39 21.36
CA LEU A 352 24.86 4.34 21.24
C LEU A 352 26.01 4.56 22.23
N LEU A 353 26.48 5.81 22.37
CA LEU A 353 27.55 6.17 23.31
C LEU A 353 27.17 5.97 24.79
N ILE A 354 25.88 6.13 25.13
CA ILE A 354 25.39 5.90 26.50
C ILE A 354 25.18 4.41 26.78
N MET A 355 24.77 3.61 25.78
CA MET A 355 24.57 2.17 25.93
C MET A 355 25.88 1.38 26.02
N ASP A 356 26.99 1.90 25.50
CA ASP A 356 28.34 1.33 25.67
C ASP A 356 28.99 1.70 27.04
N ALA A 357 28.33 2.55 27.85
CA ALA A 357 28.84 3.05 29.13
C ALA A 357 28.16 2.43 30.37
N THR A 358 27.29 1.44 30.18
CA THR A 358 26.62 0.64 31.23
C THR A 358 26.79 -0.83 30.94
#